data_AF-A0AB36MF52-F1
#
_entry.id   AF-A0AB36MF52-F1
#
_cell.length_a   1.000
_cell.length_b   1.000
_cell.length_c   1.000
_cell.angle_alpha   90.00
_cell.angle_beta   90.00
_cell.angle_gamma   90.00
#
_symmetry.space_group_name_H-M   'P 1'
#
loop_
_entity.id
_entity.type
_entity.pdbx_description
1 polymer ?
#
loop_
_entity_poly.entity_id
_entity_poly.type
_entity_poly.pdbx_seq_one_letter_code
_entity_poly.pdbx_strand_id
1 'polypeptide(L)'
;MVKVSIGIPVYNVSDYLLQCLESIRQQSFQDFEVIMVDDGSTDNSFEICQEYVFRDSRFKLYHQSNFGVATARNTCLKHMYGEFVA
;
A
#
# COMPACT_ATOMS: atom_id res chain seq x y z
N MET A 1 -14.37 -11.78 -5.79
CA MET A 1 -14.17 -10.42 -5.23
C MET A 1 -13.31 -10.58 -4.01
N VAL A 2 -12.34 -9.70 -3.81
CA VAL A 2 -11.56 -9.63 -2.58
C VAL A 2 -12.47 -9.13 -1.46
N LYS A 3 -12.30 -9.59 -0.21
CA LYS A 3 -13.15 -9.14 0.91
C LYS A 3 -12.71 -7.81 1.52
N VAL A 4 -11.42 -7.63 1.77
CA VAL A 4 -10.87 -6.42 2.43
C VAL A 4 -9.84 -5.75 1.53
N SER A 5 -9.95 -4.44 1.31
CA SER A 5 -8.88 -3.64 0.73
C SER A 5 -8.21 -2.79 1.81
N ILE A 6 -6.89 -2.89 1.90
CA ILE A 6 -6.06 -2.14 2.86
C ILE A 6 -5.32 -1.04 2.11
N GLY A 7 -5.54 0.21 2.50
CA GLY A 7 -4.94 1.38 1.85
C GLY A 7 -3.72 1.89 2.59
N ILE A 8 -2.59 2.03 1.90
CA ILE A 8 -1.33 2.48 2.51
C ILE A 8 -0.78 3.68 1.73
N PRO A 9 -1.07 4.91 2.16
CA PRO A 9 -0.34 6.10 1.71
C PRO A 9 1.11 6.03 2.20
N VAL A 10 2.07 6.25 1.31
CA VAL A 10 3.50 6.14 1.56
C VAL A 10 4.18 7.46 1.16
N TYR A 11 4.91 8.08 2.09
CA TYR A 11 5.75 9.24 1.82
C TYR A 11 6.89 9.35 2.82
N ASN A 12 8.12 9.06 2.39
CA ASN A 12 9.33 9.18 3.21
C ASN A 12 9.26 8.43 4.56
N VAL A 13 8.95 7.15 4.50
CA VAL A 13 8.65 6.30 5.67
C VAL A 13 9.49 5.02 5.71
N SER A 14 10.64 4.98 5.05
CA SER A 14 11.41 3.74 4.84
C SER A 14 11.75 2.99 6.13
N ASP A 15 11.96 3.71 7.22
CA ASP A 15 12.41 3.17 8.51
C ASP A 15 11.40 2.21 9.16
N TYR A 16 10.10 2.35 8.85
CA TYR A 16 9.03 1.53 9.43
C TYR A 16 8.16 0.83 8.40
N LEU A 17 8.32 1.16 7.11
CA LEU A 17 7.53 0.58 6.03
C LEU A 17 7.66 -0.94 5.95
N LEU A 18 8.88 -1.48 6.08
CA LEU A 18 9.10 -2.93 6.03
C LEU A 18 8.32 -3.67 7.12
N GLN A 19 8.36 -3.17 8.37
CA GLN A 19 7.61 -3.77 9.48
C GLN A 19 6.10 -3.70 9.23
N CYS A 20 5.61 -2.56 8.71
CA CYS A 20 4.20 -2.39 8.38
C CYS A 20 3.75 -3.41 7.32
N LEU A 21 4.44 -3.48 6.18
CA LEU A 21 4.08 -4.36 5.08
C LEU A 21 4.19 -5.84 5.47
N GLU A 22 5.21 -6.22 6.23
CA GLU A 22 5.35 -7.60 6.71
C GLU A 22 4.21 -8.01 7.65
N SER A 23 3.80 -7.11 8.55
CA SER A 23 2.68 -7.37 9.47
C SER A 23 1.36 -7.62 8.73
N ILE A 24 1.16 -6.93 7.60
CA ILE A 24 -0.02 -7.10 6.75
C ILE A 24 0.10 -8.40 5.95
N ARG A 25 1.28 -8.67 5.37
CA ARG A 25 1.54 -9.90 4.60
C ARG A 25 1.29 -11.17 5.42
N GLN A 26 1.61 -11.13 6.72
CA GLN A 26 1.48 -12.22 7.68
C GLN A 26 0.11 -12.29 8.39
N GLN A 27 -0.87 -11.48 8.01
CA GLN A 27 -2.22 -11.58 8.59
C GLN A 27 -2.76 -13.01 8.46
N SER A 28 -3.51 -13.48 9.45
CA SER A 28 -4.12 -14.83 9.43
C SER A 28 -5.26 -14.92 8.41
N PHE A 29 -6.01 -13.83 8.25
CA PHE A 29 -7.02 -13.67 7.20
C PHE A 29 -6.33 -13.40 5.85
N GLN A 30 -6.64 -14.17 4.81
CA GLN A 30 -5.90 -14.11 3.53
C GLN A 30 -6.64 -13.41 2.38
N ASP A 31 -7.96 -13.21 2.49
CA ASP A 31 -8.81 -12.68 1.41
C ASP A 31 -8.80 -11.14 1.40
N PHE A 32 -7.62 -10.58 1.17
CA PHE A 32 -7.39 -9.15 1.12
C PHE A 32 -6.49 -8.73 -0.06
N GLU A 33 -6.53 -7.44 -0.36
CA GLU A 33 -5.59 -6.76 -1.25
C GLU A 33 -5.01 -5.54 -0.53
N VAL A 34 -3.80 -5.15 -0.94
CA VAL A 34 -3.09 -3.99 -0.39
C VAL A 34 -2.85 -3.00 -1.51
N ILE A 35 -3.34 -1.78 -1.33
CA ILE A 35 -3.17 -0.67 -2.26
C ILE A 35 -2.17 0.30 -1.63
N MET A 36 -0.93 0.24 -2.10
CA MET A 36 0.13 1.17 -1.71
C MET A 36 0.14 2.34 -2.70
N VAL A 37 0.15 3.57 -2.19
CA VAL A 37 0.29 4.79 -2.99
C VAL A 37 1.52 5.53 -2.51
N ASP A 38 2.60 5.46 -3.29
CA ASP A 38 3.77 6.28 -3.09
C ASP A 38 3.50 7.72 -3.58
N ASP A 39 3.52 8.66 -2.65
CA ASP A 39 3.22 10.09 -2.86
C ASP A 39 4.48 10.89 -3.14
N GLY A 40 5.34 10.36 -4.02
CA GLY A 40 6.58 11.02 -4.43
C GLY A 40 7.66 10.96 -3.38
N SER A 41 7.88 9.78 -2.77
CA SER A 41 8.98 9.61 -1.81
C SER A 41 10.34 9.86 -2.45
N THR A 42 11.27 10.35 -1.64
CA THR A 42 12.67 10.62 -1.99
C THR A 42 13.64 9.78 -1.18
N ASP A 43 13.14 8.95 -0.26
CA ASP A 43 13.87 7.91 0.43
C ASP A 43 13.64 6.54 -0.25
N ASN A 44 14.03 5.45 0.44
CA ASN A 44 13.90 4.09 -0.09
C ASN A 44 12.47 3.51 -0.01
N SER A 45 11.44 4.31 0.30
CA SER A 45 10.08 3.79 0.48
C SER A 45 9.52 3.16 -0.80
N PHE A 46 9.82 3.75 -1.96
CA PHE A 46 9.32 3.25 -3.24
C PHE A 46 9.90 1.87 -3.57
N GLU A 47 11.21 1.68 -3.38
CA GLU A 47 11.91 0.42 -3.60
C GLU A 47 11.38 -0.68 -2.67
N ILE A 48 11.12 -0.36 -1.40
CA ILE A 48 10.49 -1.29 -0.45
C ILE A 48 9.12 -1.71 -0.96
N CYS A 49 8.27 -0.77 -1.43
CA CYS A 49 6.98 -1.12 -2.00
C CYS A 49 7.11 -2.04 -3.23
N GLN A 50 8.07 -1.78 -4.13
CA GLN A 50 8.31 -2.62 -5.31
C GLN A 50 8.69 -4.06 -4.93
N GLU A 51 9.53 -4.23 -3.91
CA GLU A 51 9.91 -5.54 -3.38
C GLU A 51 8.69 -6.35 -2.91
N TYR A 52 7.74 -5.69 -2.23
CA TYR A 52 6.51 -6.35 -1.78
C TYR A 52 5.57 -6.72 -2.93
N VAL A 53 5.43 -5.88 -3.95
CA VAL A 53 4.66 -6.22 -5.17
C VAL A 53 5.26 -7.45 -5.86
N PHE A 54 6.60 -7.56 -5.90
CA PHE A 54 7.28 -8.72 -6.48
C PHE A 54 7.06 -10.01 -5.66
N ARG A 55 7.01 -9.90 -4.33
CA ARG A 55 6.89 -11.04 -3.41
C ARG A 55 5.46 -11.57 -3.24
N ASP A 56 4.46 -10.70 -3.34
CA ASP A 56 3.08 -11.04 -3.00
C ASP A 56 2.10 -10.30 -3.92
N SER A 57 1.35 -11.07 -4.72
CA SER A 57 0.42 -10.54 -5.72
C SER A 57 -0.79 -9.80 -5.13
N ARG A 58 -1.01 -9.87 -3.81
CA ARG A 58 -2.02 -9.06 -3.12
C ARG A 58 -1.61 -7.60 -3.02
N PHE A 59 -0.32 -7.29 -3.11
CA PHE A 59 0.22 -5.94 -3.00
C PHE A 59 0.28 -5.28 -4.37
N LYS A 60 -0.31 -4.09 -4.47
CA LYS A 60 -0.34 -3.25 -5.67
C LYS A 60 0.26 -1.90 -5.33
N LEU A 61 1.13 -1.39 -6.19
CA LEU A 61 1.80 -0.10 -6.03
C LEU A 61 1.34 0.89 -7.10
N TYR A 62 0.96 2.08 -6.66
CA TYR A 62 0.70 3.24 -7.50
C TYR A 62 1.65 4.36 -7.08
N HIS A 63 2.13 5.13 -8.05
CA HIS A 63 2.99 6.27 -7.81
C HIS A 63 2.29 7.55 -8.28
N GLN A 64 2.44 8.62 -7.52
CA GLN A 64 1.99 9.95 -7.87
C GLN A 64 3.02 11.00 -7.40
N SER A 65 2.96 12.20 -7.98
CA SER A 65 3.68 13.33 -7.39
C SER A 65 3.13 13.68 -6.01
N ASN A 66 3.96 14.27 -5.15
CA ASN A 66 3.56 14.63 -3.79
C ASN A 66 2.39 15.63 -3.79
N PHE A 67 1.21 15.14 -3.40
CA PHE A 67 -0.02 15.92 -3.22
C PHE A 67 -0.61 15.76 -1.82
N GLY A 68 0.15 15.19 -0.89
CA GLY A 68 -0.20 14.97 0.50
C GLY A 68 -1.11 13.77 0.74
N VAL A 69 -1.13 13.36 2.02
CA VAL A 69 -1.79 12.13 2.51
C VAL A 69 -3.28 12.02 2.19
N ALA A 70 -4.00 13.15 2.08
CA ALA A 70 -5.42 13.13 1.72
C ALA A 70 -5.62 12.70 0.27
N THR A 71 -4.79 13.22 -0.64
CA THR A 71 -4.80 12.86 -2.05
C THR A 71 -4.38 11.40 -2.23
N ALA A 72 -3.30 10.99 -1.55
CA ALA A 72 -2.85 9.60 -1.59
C ALA A 72 -3.94 8.62 -1.11
N ARG A 73 -4.67 8.94 -0.02
CA ARG A 73 -5.83 8.13 0.43
C ARG A 73 -6.95 8.07 -0.61
N ASN A 74 -7.27 9.19 -1.24
CA ASN A 74 -8.28 9.21 -2.31
C ASN A 74 -7.82 8.37 -3.51
N THR A 75 -6.53 8.34 -3.81
CA THR A 75 -5.96 7.44 -4.82
C THR A 75 -6.09 5.98 -4.39
N CYS A 76 -5.82 5.64 -3.11
CA CYS A 76 -6.09 4.29 -2.61
C CYS A 76 -7.55 3.88 -2.88
N LEU A 77 -8.51 4.69 -2.42
CA LEU A 77 -9.95 4.40 -2.55
C LEU A 77 -10.40 4.17 -3.99
N LYS A 78 -9.83 4.88 -4.98
CA LYS A 78 -10.13 4.67 -6.40
C LYS A 78 -9.71 3.29 -6.92
N HIS A 79 -8.77 2.64 -6.25
CA HIS A 79 -8.18 1.36 -6.65
C HIS A 79 -8.57 0.20 -5.74
N MET A 80 -9.44 0.42 -4.75
CA MET A 80 -9.96 -0.60 -3.85
C MET A 80 -11.21 -1.28 -4.43
N TYR A 81 -11.27 -2.60 -4.35
CA TYR A 81 -12.39 -3.42 -4.85
C TYR A 81 -12.98 -4.34 -3.78
N GLY A 82 -12.50 -4.25 -2.55
CA GLY A 82 -12.96 -5.01 -1.40
C GLY A 82 -14.36 -4.61 -0.97
N GLU A 83 -15.08 -5.55 -0.36
CA GLU A 83 -16.35 -5.28 0.32
C GLU A 83 -16.15 -4.33 1.51
N PHE A 84 -15.02 -4.47 2.20
CA PHE A 84 -14.59 -3.63 3.31
C PHE A 84 -13.30 -2.88 2.97
N VAL A 85 -13.16 -1.69 3.56
CA VAL A 85 -11.95 -0.86 3.44
C VAL A 85 -11.33 -0.64 4.82
N ALA A 86 -9.99 -0.63 4.86
CA ALA A 86 -9.18 -0.33 6.05
C ALA A 86 -8.04 0.63 5.70
#